data_AF-A0A3E2YMN8-F1
#
_entry.id   AF-A0A3E2YMN8-F1
#
_cell.length_a   1.000
_cell.length_b   1.000
_cell.length_c   1.000
_cell.angle_alpha   90.00
_cell.angle_beta   90.00
_cell.angle_gamma   90.00
#
_symmetry.space_group_name_H-M   'P 1'
#
loop_
_entity.id
_entity.type
_entity.pdbx_description
1 polymer ?
#
loop_
_entity_poly.entity_id
_entity_poly.type
_entity_poly.pdbx_seq_one_letter_code
_entity_poly.pdbx_strand_id
1 'polypeptide(L)'
;MTQSPTEPRSRWSPWSLHGDGRSVRPGDVVHPDERLSWPRTLGVGVQHVVAMFGATFTVPLITGFPPATTLFFSGIGTLLFLLLTGNRLPSYLGSSFAFIAPVLAAKAGGDIGPALGGIVVAGVALAVVGLVVQLAGARWIDALMPPVVTGAIVALIGLNLAPVAWDGGGSGTGVKAQPLIAVITLVAILLATVAFRGFLARLSILLGVVVGWLLAAALGDLDPKAVDTLREAAWVGLPDFHAPQFSLRAVVLVIPVILVLIAENAGHVKAVAAMTGRNLDRDMGRAFLGDGLATVLAGSGGGSGTTTYAENIGVMAATRVYSTAAYWVAGVAAVLLGLSPKFGALILTVPAGVLGGATTALYGLIAVLGARIWIESRVDFHDPVNLMTAAVALIVGAANYTLTAGDLSFNGIALGTAAALVIYHGMRLIARLRGTTPQPRQAPEPEL
;
A
#
# COMPACT_ATOMS: atom_id res chain seq x y z
N MET A 1 20.06 22.11 -14.71
CA MET A 1 18.91 21.44 -15.36
C MET A 1 18.42 22.34 -16.48
N THR A 2 18.73 22.01 -17.73
CA THR A 2 18.23 22.71 -18.91
C THR A 2 16.84 22.16 -19.22
N GLN A 3 15.77 22.91 -18.91
CA GLN A 3 14.41 22.46 -19.23
C GLN A 3 14.26 22.28 -20.75
N SER A 4 13.83 21.10 -21.17
CA SER A 4 13.40 20.89 -22.56
C SER A 4 12.21 21.80 -22.88
N PRO A 5 12.16 22.44 -24.06
CA PRO A 5 11.06 23.33 -24.41
C PRO A 5 9.74 22.55 -24.41
N THR A 6 8.78 23.01 -23.60
CA THR A 6 7.43 22.45 -23.52
C THR A 6 6.43 23.29 -24.30
N GLU A 7 5.53 22.62 -25.02
CA GLU A 7 4.44 23.33 -25.68
C GLU A 7 3.52 23.97 -24.63
N PRO A 8 3.01 25.19 -24.88
CA PRO A 8 2.06 25.82 -23.98
C PRO A 8 0.80 24.95 -23.83
N ARG A 9 0.25 24.89 -22.62
CA ARG A 9 -0.96 24.11 -22.33
C ARG A 9 -2.09 24.51 -23.27
N SER A 10 -2.65 23.56 -24.00
CA SER A 10 -3.85 23.80 -24.80
C SER A 10 -5.03 24.09 -23.87
N ARG A 11 -6.00 24.89 -24.33
CA ARG A 11 -7.24 25.19 -23.59
C ARG A 11 -8.08 23.95 -23.23
N TRP A 12 -7.79 22.80 -23.85
CA TRP A 12 -8.56 21.56 -23.79
C TRP A 12 -7.85 20.40 -23.09
N SER A 13 -6.57 20.55 -22.71
CA SER A 13 -5.82 19.48 -22.06
C SER A 13 -5.06 20.02 -20.85
N PRO A 14 -5.19 19.36 -19.67
CA PRO A 14 -4.45 19.77 -18.49
C PRO A 14 -2.94 19.47 -18.59
N TRP A 15 -2.50 18.75 -19.64
CA TRP A 15 -1.10 18.36 -19.85
C TRP A 15 -0.48 19.03 -21.08
N SER A 16 0.72 19.60 -20.92
CA SER A 16 1.58 20.02 -22.04
C SER A 16 2.38 18.84 -22.62
N LEU A 17 2.78 18.93 -23.88
CA LEU A 17 3.69 17.94 -24.47
C LEU A 17 5.12 18.19 -23.97
N HIS A 18 5.77 17.15 -23.44
CA HIS A 18 7.17 17.23 -23.03
C HIS A 18 8.09 17.09 -24.25
N GLY A 19 8.74 18.18 -24.67
CA GLY A 19 9.60 18.19 -25.85
C GLY A 19 8.87 17.70 -27.09
N ASP A 20 9.41 16.67 -27.75
CA ASP A 20 8.78 16.01 -28.91
C ASP A 20 7.78 14.89 -28.50
N GLY A 21 7.65 14.64 -27.20
CA GLY A 21 6.85 13.56 -26.62
C GLY A 21 7.44 12.17 -26.87
N ARG A 22 8.68 12.05 -27.38
CA ARG A 22 9.28 10.77 -27.78
C ARG A 22 10.40 10.29 -26.90
N SER A 23 11.23 11.21 -26.39
CA SER A 23 12.38 10.86 -25.57
C SER A 23 12.48 11.76 -24.36
N VAL A 24 12.92 11.18 -23.24
CA VAL A 24 13.32 11.94 -22.05
C VAL A 24 14.84 12.05 -22.13
N ARG A 25 15.36 13.27 -22.27
CA ARG A 25 16.82 13.48 -22.38
C ARG A 25 17.51 13.09 -21.08
N PRO A 26 18.80 12.68 -21.12
CA PRO A 26 19.54 12.39 -19.90
C PRO A 26 19.56 13.59 -18.96
N GLY A 27 18.94 13.45 -17.77
CA GLY A 27 18.86 14.51 -16.76
C GLY A 27 17.52 15.25 -16.73
N ASP A 28 16.68 15.08 -17.75
CA ASP A 28 15.33 15.62 -17.79
C ASP A 28 14.33 14.66 -17.14
N VAL A 29 13.17 15.21 -16.75
CA VAL A 29 12.05 14.47 -16.17
C VAL A 29 10.76 14.97 -16.81
N VAL A 30 9.76 14.10 -16.98
CA VAL A 30 8.41 14.51 -17.39
C VAL A 30 7.65 14.89 -16.13
N HIS A 31 7.25 16.15 -16.01
CA HIS A 31 6.56 16.64 -14.82
C HIS A 31 5.09 16.17 -14.73
N PRO A 32 4.45 16.25 -13.55
CA PRO A 32 3.04 15.86 -13.35
C PRO A 32 2.04 16.45 -14.33
N ASP A 33 2.28 17.67 -14.78
CA ASP A 33 1.46 18.45 -15.70
C ASP A 33 1.93 18.39 -17.16
N GLU A 34 2.86 17.50 -17.46
CA GLU A 34 3.33 17.20 -18.81
C GLU A 34 2.91 15.79 -19.21
N ARG A 35 3.01 15.47 -20.50
CA ARG A 35 2.86 14.11 -21.01
C ARG A 35 3.82 13.83 -22.17
N LEU A 36 4.04 12.54 -22.41
CA LEU A 36 4.63 12.07 -23.65
C LEU A 36 3.56 12.02 -24.77
N SER A 37 3.94 11.56 -25.95
CA SER A 37 2.99 11.23 -27.00
C SER A 37 1.98 10.18 -26.49
N TRP A 38 0.71 10.29 -26.86
CA TRP A 38 -0.35 9.40 -26.35
C TRP A 38 -0.02 7.90 -26.39
N PRO A 39 0.57 7.34 -27.46
CA PRO A 39 0.97 5.93 -27.46
C PRO A 39 1.97 5.57 -26.34
N ARG A 40 2.89 6.48 -26.02
CA ARG A 40 3.87 6.29 -24.93
C ARG A 40 3.23 6.50 -23.56
N THR A 41 2.39 7.52 -23.41
CA THR A 41 1.62 7.72 -22.17
C THR A 41 0.73 6.53 -21.88
N LEU A 42 0.11 5.94 -22.91
CA LEU A 42 -0.65 4.69 -22.80
C LEU A 42 0.24 3.54 -22.32
N GLY A 43 1.41 3.36 -22.95
CA GLY A 43 2.38 2.35 -22.53
C GLY A 43 2.84 2.51 -21.08
N VAL A 44 3.16 3.72 -20.64
CA VAL A 44 3.55 4.01 -19.24
C VAL A 44 2.38 3.79 -18.28
N GLY A 45 1.15 4.15 -18.68
CA GLY A 45 -0.04 3.86 -17.88
C GLY A 45 -0.26 2.36 -17.68
N VAL A 46 -0.12 1.55 -18.73
CA VAL A 46 -0.16 0.08 -18.62
C VAL A 46 0.96 -0.44 -17.72
N GLN A 47 2.17 0.11 -17.80
CA GLN A 47 3.26 -0.26 -16.89
C GLN A 47 2.89 -0.04 -15.41
N HIS A 48 2.20 1.05 -15.09
CA HIS A 48 1.71 1.30 -13.74
C HIS A 48 0.66 0.27 -13.29
N VAL A 49 -0.24 -0.15 -14.19
CA VAL A 49 -1.21 -1.22 -13.89
C VAL A 49 -0.51 -2.55 -13.62
N VAL A 50 0.51 -2.88 -14.41
CA VAL A 50 1.26 -4.12 -14.26
C VAL A 50 2.09 -4.11 -12.96
N ALA A 51 2.64 -2.96 -12.57
CA ALA A 51 3.45 -2.83 -11.36
C ALA A 51 2.67 -3.02 -10.06
N MET A 52 1.45 -2.50 -9.98
CA MET A 52 0.61 -2.63 -8.78
C MET A 52 -0.06 -4.01 -8.65
N PHE A 53 -0.06 -4.80 -9.73
CA PHE A 53 -0.87 -6.01 -9.88
C PHE A 53 -0.62 -7.00 -8.74
N GLY A 54 0.65 -7.28 -8.44
CA GLY A 54 1.02 -8.24 -7.41
C GLY A 54 0.41 -7.89 -6.05
N ALA A 55 0.58 -6.64 -5.60
CA ALA A 55 0.08 -6.20 -4.30
C ALA A 55 -1.45 -6.03 -4.28
N THR A 56 -2.03 -5.44 -5.33
CA THR A 56 -3.47 -5.11 -5.36
C THR A 56 -4.35 -6.35 -5.24
N PHE A 57 -3.94 -7.47 -5.84
CA PHE A 57 -4.67 -8.72 -5.81
C PHE A 57 -4.36 -9.63 -4.63
N THR A 58 -3.20 -9.45 -3.98
CA THR A 58 -2.86 -10.24 -2.79
C THR A 58 -3.88 -10.02 -1.67
N VAL A 59 -4.33 -8.79 -1.44
CA VAL A 59 -5.32 -8.48 -0.39
C VAL A 59 -6.66 -9.19 -0.61
N PRO A 60 -7.37 -9.02 -1.75
CA PRO A 60 -8.66 -9.68 -1.95
C PRO A 60 -8.55 -11.21 -1.93
N LEU A 61 -7.46 -11.79 -2.41
CA LEU A 61 -7.24 -13.23 -2.34
C LEU A 61 -7.13 -13.75 -0.90
N ILE A 62 -6.45 -13.01 -0.03
CA ILE A 62 -6.30 -13.39 1.38
C ILE A 62 -7.57 -13.12 2.18
N THR A 63 -8.20 -11.97 1.93
CA THR A 63 -9.38 -11.52 2.67
C THR A 63 -10.69 -12.12 2.14
N GLY A 64 -10.66 -12.79 0.99
CA GLY A 64 -11.83 -13.33 0.31
C GLY A 64 -12.75 -12.25 -0.27
N PHE A 65 -12.21 -11.08 -0.61
CA PHE A 65 -12.95 -10.06 -1.34
C PHE A 65 -12.90 -10.36 -2.85
N PRO A 66 -13.88 -9.91 -3.65
CA PRO A 66 -13.86 -10.14 -5.09
C PRO A 66 -12.70 -9.37 -5.76
N PRO A 67 -11.73 -10.05 -6.41
CA PRO A 67 -10.57 -9.39 -7.02
C PRO A 67 -10.95 -8.32 -8.06
N ALA A 68 -11.94 -8.63 -8.91
CA ALA A 68 -12.42 -7.72 -9.94
C ALA A 68 -13.03 -6.44 -9.34
N THR A 69 -13.83 -6.57 -8.28
CA THR A 69 -14.44 -5.45 -7.55
C THR A 69 -13.36 -4.58 -6.88
N THR A 70 -12.36 -5.20 -6.25
CA THR A 70 -11.23 -4.46 -5.68
C THR A 70 -10.45 -3.68 -6.74
N LEU A 71 -10.16 -4.27 -7.90
CA LEU A 71 -9.47 -3.56 -8.99
C LEU A 71 -10.33 -2.43 -9.57
N PHE A 72 -11.63 -2.66 -9.74
CA PHE A 72 -12.57 -1.67 -10.23
C PHE A 72 -12.58 -0.42 -9.35
N PHE A 73 -12.73 -0.58 -8.03
CA PHE A 73 -12.71 0.53 -7.10
C PHE A 73 -11.32 1.14 -6.89
N SER A 74 -10.25 0.38 -7.01
CA SER A 74 -8.89 0.91 -7.07
C SER A 74 -8.70 1.85 -8.26
N GLY A 75 -9.23 1.48 -9.43
CA GLY A 75 -9.24 2.33 -10.62
C GLY A 75 -10.04 3.61 -10.40
N ILE A 76 -11.30 3.50 -9.96
CA ILE A 76 -12.15 4.66 -9.65
C ILE A 76 -11.51 5.57 -8.59
N GLY A 77 -10.98 4.97 -7.52
CA GLY A 77 -10.30 5.66 -6.44
C GLY A 77 -9.09 6.44 -6.93
N THR A 78 -8.31 5.86 -7.84
CA THR A 78 -7.18 6.55 -8.49
C THR A 78 -7.66 7.77 -9.30
N LEU A 79 -8.72 7.62 -10.09
CA LEU A 79 -9.27 8.75 -10.87
C LEU A 79 -9.79 9.87 -9.94
N LEU A 80 -10.50 9.50 -8.88
CA LEU A 80 -10.97 10.45 -7.85
C LEU A 80 -9.81 11.16 -7.17
N PHE A 81 -8.76 10.43 -6.80
CA PHE A 81 -7.58 10.97 -6.16
C PHE A 81 -6.87 12.00 -7.05
N LEU A 82 -6.72 11.72 -8.34
CA LEU A 82 -6.11 12.65 -9.30
C LEU A 82 -6.93 13.94 -9.45
N LEU A 83 -8.27 13.83 -9.41
CA LEU A 83 -9.16 14.99 -9.40
C LEU A 83 -8.99 15.84 -8.13
N LEU A 84 -9.02 15.20 -6.96
CA LEU A 84 -8.94 15.90 -5.66
C LEU A 84 -7.57 16.54 -5.41
N THR A 85 -6.50 15.91 -5.91
CA THR A 85 -5.14 16.47 -5.85
C THR A 85 -4.85 17.46 -6.98
N GLY A 86 -5.81 17.69 -7.90
CA GLY A 86 -5.68 18.63 -9.01
C GLY A 86 -4.55 18.28 -9.97
N ASN A 87 -4.30 16.99 -10.22
CA ASN A 87 -3.21 16.48 -11.06
C ASN A 87 -1.79 16.92 -10.62
N ARG A 88 -1.60 17.27 -9.34
CA ARG A 88 -0.30 17.68 -8.80
C ARG A 88 0.50 16.51 -8.24
N LEU A 89 -0.19 15.46 -7.80
CA LEU A 89 0.39 14.31 -7.11
C LEU A 89 0.21 13.04 -7.97
N PRO A 90 1.22 12.62 -8.76
CA PRO A 90 1.16 11.37 -9.51
C PRO A 90 1.20 10.17 -8.55
N SER A 91 0.05 9.55 -8.35
CA SER A 91 -0.07 8.38 -7.51
C SER A 91 -1.19 7.46 -7.99
N TYR A 92 -1.02 6.18 -7.70
CA TYR A 92 -2.02 5.14 -7.93
C TYR A 92 -2.48 4.61 -6.58
N LEU A 93 -3.78 4.36 -6.43
CA LEU A 93 -4.37 3.84 -5.20
C LEU A 93 -4.71 2.37 -5.38
N GLY A 94 -4.07 1.50 -4.60
CA GLY A 94 -4.32 0.07 -4.59
C GLY A 94 -4.67 -0.43 -3.19
N SER A 95 -4.86 -1.74 -3.05
CA SER A 95 -5.23 -2.39 -1.79
C SER A 95 -4.16 -2.18 -0.70
N SER A 96 -4.54 -1.67 0.48
CA SER A 96 -3.62 -1.52 1.61
C SER A 96 -3.53 -2.80 2.43
N PHE A 97 -2.30 -3.24 2.67
CA PHE A 97 -2.01 -4.41 3.49
C PHE A 97 -2.36 -4.21 4.97
N ALA A 98 -2.43 -2.97 5.42
CA ALA A 98 -2.84 -2.64 6.78
C ALA A 98 -4.27 -3.10 7.10
N PHE A 99 -5.12 -3.29 6.09
CA PHE A 99 -6.48 -3.82 6.28
C PHE A 99 -6.57 -5.34 6.41
N ILE A 100 -5.54 -6.12 6.06
CA ILE A 100 -5.66 -7.60 6.00
C ILE A 100 -6.09 -8.18 7.35
N ALA A 101 -5.31 -7.94 8.40
CA ALA A 101 -5.59 -8.46 9.73
C ALA A 101 -6.95 -8.00 10.31
N PRO A 102 -7.31 -6.70 10.30
CA PRO A 102 -8.61 -6.28 10.82
C PRO A 102 -9.78 -6.75 9.95
N VAL A 103 -9.62 -6.87 8.64
CA VAL A 103 -10.65 -7.47 7.77
C VAL A 103 -10.87 -8.93 8.14
N LEU A 104 -9.80 -9.72 8.27
CA LEU A 104 -9.91 -11.13 8.70
C LEU A 104 -10.56 -11.28 10.07
N ALA A 105 -10.28 -10.36 11.01
CA ALA A 105 -10.86 -10.36 12.35
C ALA A 105 -12.31 -9.84 12.41
N ALA A 106 -12.71 -8.99 11.46
CA ALA A 106 -14.05 -8.42 11.36
C ALA A 106 -15.02 -9.33 10.58
N LYS A 107 -14.51 -10.17 9.68
CA LYS A 107 -15.31 -11.19 8.99
C LYS A 107 -15.95 -12.13 10.01
N ALA A 108 -17.27 -12.21 10.00
CA ALA A 108 -18.04 -13.09 10.87
C ALA A 108 -18.77 -14.14 10.02
N GLY A 109 -18.51 -15.43 10.25
CA GLY A 109 -19.21 -16.50 9.54
C GLY A 109 -19.06 -16.51 8.01
N GLY A 110 -18.00 -15.87 7.48
CA GLY A 110 -17.76 -15.74 6.04
C GLY A 110 -18.32 -14.46 5.40
N ASP A 111 -19.15 -13.69 6.12
CA ASP A 111 -19.68 -12.41 5.63
C ASP A 111 -18.60 -11.31 5.65
N ILE A 112 -18.44 -10.63 4.51
CA ILE A 112 -17.52 -9.50 4.35
C ILE A 112 -18.16 -8.15 4.69
N GLY A 113 -19.48 -8.09 4.83
CA GLY A 113 -20.24 -6.87 5.15
C GLY A 113 -19.70 -6.10 6.36
N PRO A 114 -19.49 -6.73 7.52
CA PRO A 114 -18.92 -6.06 8.69
C PRO A 114 -17.53 -5.47 8.44
N ALA A 115 -16.68 -6.19 7.71
CA ALA A 115 -15.34 -5.71 7.35
C ALA A 115 -15.41 -4.51 6.40
N LEU A 116 -16.33 -4.53 5.42
CA LEU A 116 -16.60 -3.41 4.52
C LEU A 116 -17.08 -2.17 5.28
N GLY A 117 -17.95 -2.32 6.28
CA GLY A 117 -18.35 -1.21 7.16
C GLY A 117 -17.17 -0.60 7.92
N GLY A 118 -16.24 -1.43 8.40
CA GLY A 118 -14.98 -0.97 8.98
C GLY A 118 -14.13 -0.17 7.98
N ILE A 119 -13.97 -0.67 6.75
CA ILE A 119 -13.24 0.02 5.68
C ILE A 119 -13.86 1.40 5.39
N VAL A 120 -15.19 1.49 5.26
CA VAL A 120 -15.88 2.77 5.05
C VAL A 120 -15.57 3.75 6.19
N VAL A 121 -15.66 3.31 7.45
CA VAL A 121 -15.40 4.18 8.60
C VAL A 121 -13.93 4.63 8.64
N ALA A 122 -12.99 3.74 8.33
CA ALA A 122 -11.57 4.11 8.21
C ALA A 122 -11.34 5.15 7.10
N GLY A 123 -11.99 5.00 5.96
CA GLY A 123 -11.93 5.95 4.86
C GLY A 123 -12.51 7.32 5.22
N VAL A 124 -13.67 7.35 5.89
CA VAL A 124 -14.27 8.60 6.41
C VAL A 124 -13.32 9.27 7.40
N ALA A 125 -12.76 8.51 8.34
CA ALA A 125 -11.83 9.06 9.33
C ALA A 125 -10.56 9.62 8.68
N LEU A 126 -9.98 8.92 7.70
CA LEU A 126 -8.83 9.41 6.94
C LEU A 126 -9.17 10.66 6.13
N ALA A 127 -10.36 10.71 5.53
CA ALA A 127 -10.84 11.89 4.81
C ALA A 127 -10.99 13.11 5.74
N VAL A 128 -11.53 12.91 6.94
CA VAL A 128 -11.63 13.95 7.99
C VAL A 128 -10.23 14.42 8.41
N VAL A 129 -9.30 13.50 8.64
CA VAL A 129 -7.90 13.85 8.93
C VAL A 129 -7.30 14.66 7.78
N GLY A 130 -7.56 14.29 6.53
CA GLY A 130 -7.13 15.04 5.36
C GLY A 130 -7.66 16.47 5.31
N LEU A 131 -8.94 16.68 5.63
CA LEU A 131 -9.53 18.01 5.76
C LEU A 131 -8.85 18.82 6.88
N VAL A 132 -8.62 18.21 8.04
CA VAL A 132 -7.93 18.86 9.16
C VAL A 132 -6.51 19.26 8.76
N VAL A 133 -5.76 18.37 8.09
CA VAL A 133 -4.41 18.67 7.58
C VAL A 133 -4.43 19.76 6.52
N GLN A 134 -5.46 19.80 5.67
CA GLN A 134 -5.60 20.85 4.66
C GLN A 134 -5.79 22.23 5.28
N LEU A 135 -6.45 22.32 6.43
CA LEU A 135 -6.77 23.57 7.12
C LEU A 135 -5.68 23.97 8.13
N ALA A 136 -5.18 23.03 8.93
CA ALA A 136 -4.29 23.27 10.07
C ALA A 136 -2.81 22.89 9.82
N GLY A 137 -2.52 22.22 8.71
CA GLY A 137 -1.19 21.68 8.40
C GLY A 137 -0.89 20.33 9.09
N ALA A 138 0.22 19.70 8.71
CA ALA A 138 0.59 18.34 9.14
C ALA A 138 1.45 18.25 10.41
N ARG A 139 1.86 19.38 11.00
CA ARG A 139 2.82 19.41 12.13
C ARG A 139 2.38 18.61 13.35
N TRP A 140 1.08 18.54 13.62
CA TRP A 140 0.56 17.78 14.75
C TRP A 140 0.70 16.26 14.54
N ILE A 141 0.70 15.79 13.28
CA ILE A 141 0.95 14.39 12.94
C ILE A 141 2.39 14.03 13.24
N ASP A 142 3.34 14.86 12.81
CA ASP A 142 4.76 14.65 13.09
C ASP A 142 5.03 14.64 14.62
N ALA A 143 4.28 15.43 15.39
CA ALA A 143 4.35 15.43 16.84
C ALA A 143 3.73 14.18 17.48
N LEU A 144 2.60 13.69 16.98
CA LEU A 144 1.91 12.51 17.49
C LEU A 144 2.64 11.20 17.11
N MET A 145 3.17 11.13 15.91
CA MET A 145 3.77 9.94 15.31
C MET A 145 5.20 10.22 14.80
N PRO A 146 6.14 10.55 15.69
CA PRO A 146 7.52 10.75 15.28
C PRO A 146 8.10 9.47 14.64
N PRO A 147 9.21 9.58 13.89
CA PRO A 147 9.72 8.46 13.08
C PRO A 147 9.93 7.14 13.83
N VAL A 148 10.27 7.20 15.12
CA VAL A 148 10.38 6.00 15.98
C VAL A 148 9.05 5.26 16.11
N VAL A 149 7.96 5.98 16.39
CA VAL A 149 6.59 5.44 16.54
C VAL A 149 6.10 4.93 15.19
N THR A 150 6.26 5.75 14.15
CA THR A 150 5.83 5.40 12.79
C THR A 150 6.55 4.15 12.28
N GLY A 151 7.88 4.08 12.39
CA GLY A 151 8.64 2.91 11.97
C GLY A 151 8.31 1.66 12.80
N ALA A 152 8.00 1.79 14.10
CA ALA A 152 7.57 0.67 14.93
C ALA A 152 6.21 0.12 14.50
N ILE A 153 5.25 0.99 14.22
CA ILE A 153 3.91 0.60 13.74
C ILE A 153 4.01 -0.09 12.37
N VAL A 154 4.80 0.45 11.43
CA VAL A 154 4.99 -0.19 10.12
C VAL A 154 5.67 -1.56 10.27
N ALA A 155 6.73 -1.63 11.08
CA ALA A 155 7.48 -2.86 11.27
C ALA A 155 6.64 -3.96 11.92
N LEU A 156 5.89 -3.63 12.97
CA LEU A 156 5.07 -4.60 13.71
C LEU A 156 3.93 -5.17 12.83
N ILE A 157 3.40 -4.42 11.87
CA ILE A 157 2.37 -4.90 10.95
C ILE A 157 2.94 -5.96 10.02
N GLY A 158 4.11 -5.70 9.41
CA GLY A 158 4.79 -6.68 8.57
C GLY A 158 5.05 -7.98 9.35
N LEU A 159 5.51 -7.87 10.60
CA LEU A 159 5.74 -9.04 11.46
C LEU A 159 4.44 -9.75 11.88
N ASN A 160 3.37 -9.02 12.21
CA ASN A 160 2.08 -9.60 12.60
C ASN A 160 1.43 -10.40 11.46
N LEU A 161 1.73 -10.06 10.20
CA LEU A 161 1.22 -10.76 9.02
C LEU A 161 2.03 -12.02 8.65
N ALA A 162 3.16 -12.30 9.31
CA ALA A 162 3.97 -13.49 9.01
C ALA A 162 3.19 -14.82 9.10
N PRO A 163 2.29 -15.06 10.08
CA PRO A 163 1.46 -16.26 10.11
C PRO A 163 0.54 -16.41 8.88
N VAL A 164 0.09 -15.30 8.29
CA VAL A 164 -0.74 -15.33 7.06
C VAL A 164 0.06 -15.87 5.88
N ALA A 165 1.34 -15.52 5.75
CA ALA A 165 2.19 -16.10 4.72
C ALA A 165 2.46 -17.59 4.96
N TRP A 166 2.67 -17.98 6.23
CA TRP A 166 2.97 -19.35 6.59
C TRP A 166 1.78 -20.30 6.39
N ASP A 167 0.65 -20.04 7.04
CA ASP A 167 -0.49 -20.97 7.06
C ASP A 167 -1.86 -20.30 6.80
N GLY A 168 -1.85 -19.08 6.25
CA GLY A 168 -3.07 -18.31 6.03
C GLY A 168 -3.74 -17.81 7.30
N GLY A 169 -2.99 -17.71 8.40
CA GLY A 169 -3.53 -17.28 9.70
C GLY A 169 -4.31 -18.39 10.39
N GLY A 170 -3.85 -19.63 10.26
CA GLY A 170 -4.48 -20.82 10.83
C GLY A 170 -5.44 -21.57 9.89
N SER A 171 -5.65 -21.09 8.66
CA SER A 171 -6.50 -21.78 7.67
C SER A 171 -5.84 -22.99 7.03
N GLY A 172 -4.54 -23.20 7.27
CA GLY A 172 -3.76 -24.29 6.68
C GLY A 172 -3.36 -24.05 5.23
N THR A 173 -3.46 -22.82 4.73
CA THR A 173 -3.07 -22.42 3.36
C THR A 173 -1.61 -21.91 3.32
N GLY A 174 -1.23 -21.05 2.37
CA GLY A 174 0.09 -20.42 2.31
C GLY A 174 1.26 -21.39 2.05
N VAL A 175 2.43 -21.06 2.61
CA VAL A 175 3.66 -21.87 2.49
C VAL A 175 3.44 -23.29 3.00
N LYS A 176 2.71 -23.46 4.11
CA LYS A 176 2.44 -24.75 4.75
C LYS A 176 1.67 -25.71 3.85
N ALA A 177 0.75 -25.21 3.03
CA ALA A 177 -0.03 -26.04 2.11
C ALA A 177 0.77 -26.54 0.92
N GLN A 178 1.61 -25.69 0.33
CA GLN A 178 2.36 -26.00 -0.89
C GLN A 178 3.81 -25.47 -0.78
N PRO A 179 4.67 -26.09 0.07
CA PRO A 179 5.99 -25.55 0.39
C PRO A 179 6.91 -25.41 -0.82
N LEU A 180 6.90 -26.40 -1.72
CA LEU A 180 7.72 -26.37 -2.94
C LEU A 180 7.37 -25.18 -3.83
N ILE A 181 6.07 -25.01 -4.14
CA ILE A 181 5.58 -23.91 -4.97
C ILE A 181 5.90 -22.57 -4.30
N ALA A 182 5.74 -22.46 -2.99
CA ALA A 182 6.03 -21.24 -2.25
C ALA A 182 7.52 -20.87 -2.29
N VAL A 183 8.42 -21.83 -2.04
CA VAL A 183 9.87 -21.61 -2.10
C VAL A 183 10.30 -21.24 -3.52
N ILE A 184 9.82 -21.93 -4.55
CA ILE A 184 10.17 -21.60 -5.94
C ILE A 184 9.63 -20.22 -6.32
N THR A 185 8.40 -19.88 -5.91
CA THR A 185 7.84 -18.54 -6.11
C THR A 185 8.74 -17.49 -5.46
N LEU A 186 9.10 -17.67 -4.18
CA LEU A 186 9.97 -16.73 -3.46
C LEU A 186 11.35 -16.61 -4.13
N VAL A 187 11.99 -17.73 -4.49
CA VAL A 187 13.28 -17.73 -5.20
C VAL A 187 13.16 -17.00 -6.53
N ALA A 188 12.08 -17.22 -7.29
CA ALA A 188 11.85 -16.52 -8.54
C ALA A 188 11.70 -14.99 -8.34
N ILE A 189 11.02 -14.55 -7.27
CA ILE A 189 10.94 -13.12 -6.90
C ILE A 189 12.33 -12.57 -6.59
N LEU A 190 13.12 -13.27 -5.76
CA LEU A 190 14.45 -12.82 -5.37
C LEU A 190 15.39 -12.74 -6.57
N LEU A 191 15.40 -13.77 -7.42
CA LEU A 191 16.18 -13.81 -8.65
C LEU A 191 15.75 -12.71 -9.62
N ALA A 192 14.45 -12.52 -9.85
CA ALA A 192 13.95 -11.47 -10.74
C ALA A 192 14.34 -10.07 -10.25
N THR A 193 14.44 -9.87 -8.93
CA THR A 193 14.85 -8.58 -8.34
C THR A 193 16.30 -8.22 -8.66
N VAL A 194 17.20 -9.20 -8.75
CA VAL A 194 18.65 -8.97 -8.96
C VAL A 194 19.12 -9.27 -10.39
N ALA A 195 18.43 -10.16 -11.11
CA ALA A 195 18.81 -10.58 -12.46
C ALA A 195 18.38 -9.58 -13.52
N PHE A 196 17.23 -8.92 -13.33
CA PHE A 196 16.73 -7.91 -14.26
C PHE A 196 17.13 -6.49 -13.84
N ARG A 197 17.07 -5.55 -14.78
CA ARG A 197 17.29 -4.11 -14.54
C ARG A 197 16.06 -3.30 -14.94
N GLY A 198 15.92 -2.11 -14.37
CA GLY A 198 14.87 -1.16 -14.72
C GLY A 198 13.46 -1.67 -14.39
N PHE A 199 12.54 -1.60 -15.36
CA PHE A 199 11.13 -1.93 -15.15
C PHE A 199 10.90 -3.40 -14.75
N LEU A 200 11.58 -4.37 -15.37
CA LEU A 200 11.40 -5.79 -15.05
C LEU A 200 11.81 -6.12 -13.61
N ALA A 201 12.82 -5.46 -13.06
CA ALA A 201 13.21 -5.62 -11.65
C ALA A 201 12.11 -5.13 -10.68
N ARG A 202 11.33 -4.11 -11.08
CA ARG A 202 10.18 -3.63 -10.30
C ARG A 202 8.98 -4.57 -10.36
N LEU A 203 8.91 -5.40 -11.40
CA LEU A 203 7.90 -6.45 -11.56
C LEU A 203 8.32 -7.78 -10.95
N SER A 204 9.38 -7.83 -10.13
CA SER A 204 9.92 -9.09 -9.62
C SER A 204 8.87 -9.95 -8.90
N ILE A 205 7.96 -9.32 -8.15
CA ILE A 205 6.86 -10.00 -7.47
C ILE A 205 5.88 -10.61 -8.48
N LEU A 206 5.44 -9.85 -9.47
CA LEU A 206 4.57 -10.35 -10.53
C LEU A 206 5.22 -11.49 -11.30
N LEU A 207 6.48 -11.34 -11.69
CA LEU A 207 7.23 -12.37 -12.42
C LEU A 207 7.35 -13.65 -11.59
N GLY A 208 7.66 -13.53 -10.29
CA GLY A 208 7.72 -14.68 -9.41
C GLY A 208 6.36 -15.36 -9.22
N VAL A 209 5.27 -14.60 -9.09
CA VAL A 209 3.90 -15.14 -9.05
C VAL A 209 3.57 -15.89 -10.34
N VAL A 210 3.93 -15.35 -11.51
CA VAL A 210 3.72 -16.04 -12.79
C VAL A 210 4.53 -17.34 -12.86
N VAL A 211 5.79 -17.34 -12.44
CA VAL A 211 6.63 -18.55 -12.40
C VAL A 211 6.03 -19.60 -11.44
N GLY A 212 5.60 -19.18 -10.25
CA GLY A 212 4.94 -20.04 -9.28
C GLY A 212 3.64 -20.64 -9.82
N TRP A 213 2.82 -19.82 -10.49
CA TRP A 213 1.58 -20.26 -11.12
C TRP A 213 1.83 -21.27 -12.25
N LEU A 214 2.83 -21.03 -13.11
CA LEU A 214 3.23 -21.95 -14.17
C LEU A 214 3.72 -23.29 -13.61
N LEU A 215 4.50 -23.26 -12.53
CA LEU A 215 4.93 -24.48 -11.84
C LEU A 215 3.73 -25.25 -11.30
N ALA A 216 2.81 -24.58 -10.61
CA ALA A 216 1.63 -25.23 -10.08
C ALA A 216 0.74 -25.82 -11.19
N ALA A 217 0.60 -25.11 -12.31
CA ALA A 217 -0.08 -25.61 -13.51
C ALA A 217 0.59 -26.87 -14.07
N ALA A 218 1.93 -26.90 -14.14
CA ALA A 218 2.68 -28.06 -14.62
C ALA A 218 2.58 -29.27 -13.68
N LEU A 219 2.44 -29.03 -12.37
CA LEU A 219 2.26 -30.08 -11.35
C LEU A 219 0.81 -30.56 -11.22
N GLY A 220 -0.16 -29.88 -11.85
CA GLY A 220 -1.58 -30.18 -11.70
C GLY A 220 -2.19 -29.69 -10.38
N ASP A 221 -1.52 -28.76 -9.71
CA ASP A 221 -1.88 -28.22 -8.38
C ASP A 221 -2.78 -26.98 -8.45
N LEU A 222 -3.42 -26.72 -9.60
CA LEU A 222 -4.47 -25.70 -9.73
C LEU A 222 -5.82 -26.29 -9.30
N ASP A 223 -6.63 -25.51 -8.59
CA ASP A 223 -7.99 -25.91 -8.24
C ASP A 223 -8.83 -26.11 -9.52
N PRO A 224 -9.31 -27.33 -9.82
CA PRO A 224 -10.12 -27.60 -11.01
C PRO A 224 -11.36 -26.71 -11.09
N LYS A 225 -12.00 -26.40 -9.95
CA LYS A 225 -13.18 -25.54 -9.91
C LYS A 225 -12.85 -24.10 -10.29
N ALA A 226 -11.70 -23.59 -9.84
CA ALA A 226 -11.24 -22.26 -10.22
C ALA A 226 -10.91 -22.19 -11.72
N VAL A 227 -10.33 -23.26 -12.28
CA VAL A 227 -10.05 -23.36 -13.73
C VAL A 227 -11.34 -23.42 -14.54
N ASP A 228 -12.34 -24.18 -14.11
CA ASP A 228 -13.64 -24.25 -14.80
C ASP A 228 -14.40 -22.92 -14.71
N THR A 229 -14.37 -22.27 -13.55
CA THR A 229 -14.91 -20.91 -13.38
C THR A 229 -14.21 -19.92 -14.32
N LEU A 230 -12.88 -20.01 -14.45
CA LEU A 230 -12.14 -19.21 -15.43
C LEU A 230 -12.60 -19.49 -16.86
N ARG A 231 -12.86 -20.74 -17.24
CA ARG A 231 -13.33 -21.10 -18.58
C ARG A 231 -14.72 -20.52 -18.89
N GLU A 232 -15.63 -20.57 -17.92
CA GLU A 232 -17.02 -20.13 -18.05
C GLU A 232 -17.20 -18.61 -17.91
N ALA A 233 -16.29 -17.93 -17.21
CA ALA A 233 -16.40 -16.50 -16.95
C ALA A 233 -16.45 -15.67 -18.25
N ALA A 234 -17.33 -14.66 -18.25
CA ALA A 234 -17.49 -13.73 -19.35
C ALA A 234 -16.32 -12.74 -19.43
N TRP A 235 -15.98 -12.30 -20.65
CA TRP A 235 -14.94 -11.29 -20.87
C TRP A 235 -15.35 -9.89 -20.42
N VAL A 236 -16.64 -9.58 -20.48
CA VAL A 236 -17.21 -8.30 -20.06
C VAL A 236 -18.39 -8.57 -19.13
N GLY A 237 -18.42 -7.93 -17.97
CA GLY A 237 -19.47 -8.05 -16.98
C GLY A 237 -19.27 -7.06 -15.83
N LEU A 238 -20.29 -6.87 -15.01
CA LEU A 238 -20.17 -6.03 -13.83
C LEU A 238 -19.42 -6.77 -12.70
N PRO A 239 -18.70 -6.05 -11.83
CA PRO A 239 -18.12 -6.65 -10.63
C PRO A 239 -19.21 -7.09 -9.64
N ASP A 240 -18.86 -8.03 -8.75
CA ASP A 240 -19.74 -8.45 -7.67
C ASP A 240 -19.73 -7.41 -6.55
N PHE A 241 -20.78 -6.61 -6.48
CA PHE A 241 -20.94 -5.57 -5.47
C PHE A 241 -21.46 -6.14 -4.16
N HIS A 242 -20.86 -5.72 -3.05
CA HIS A 242 -21.28 -6.09 -1.70
C HIS A 242 -21.50 -4.84 -0.86
N ALA A 243 -22.56 -4.84 -0.05
CA ALA A 243 -22.93 -3.69 0.79
C ALA A 243 -22.21 -3.74 2.15
N PRO A 244 -21.79 -2.59 2.70
CA PRO A 244 -21.21 -2.52 4.03
C PRO A 244 -22.26 -2.74 5.13
N GLN A 245 -21.85 -3.40 6.19
CA GLN A 245 -22.62 -3.51 7.44
C GLN A 245 -21.82 -2.84 8.56
N PHE A 246 -22.43 -1.88 9.24
CA PHE A 246 -21.75 -1.13 10.28
C PHE A 246 -21.86 -1.85 11.63
N SER A 247 -20.72 -2.20 12.21
CA SER A 247 -20.64 -2.74 13.56
C SER A 247 -19.56 -2.04 14.36
N LEU A 248 -19.81 -1.81 15.65
CA LEU A 248 -18.84 -1.16 16.53
C LEU A 248 -17.53 -1.96 16.62
N ARG A 249 -17.63 -3.30 16.62
CA ARG A 249 -16.48 -4.20 16.60
C ARG A 249 -15.59 -3.95 15.39
N ALA A 250 -16.14 -3.88 14.17
CA ALA A 250 -15.37 -3.61 12.96
C ALA A 250 -14.73 -2.22 12.99
N VAL A 251 -15.43 -1.21 13.53
CA VAL A 251 -14.90 0.15 13.68
C VAL A 251 -13.68 0.16 14.60
N VAL A 252 -13.75 -0.50 15.75
CA VAL A 252 -12.63 -0.55 16.71
C VAL A 252 -11.40 -1.22 16.09
N LEU A 253 -11.59 -2.29 15.30
CA LEU A 253 -10.51 -3.03 14.66
C LEU A 253 -9.74 -2.21 13.61
N VAL A 254 -10.39 -1.24 12.95
CA VAL A 254 -9.75 -0.43 11.90
C VAL A 254 -9.09 0.85 12.42
N ILE A 255 -9.27 1.23 13.69
CA ILE A 255 -8.65 2.44 14.26
C ILE A 255 -7.12 2.49 14.05
N PRO A 256 -6.36 1.41 14.33
CA PRO A 256 -4.91 1.41 14.13
C PRO A 256 -4.53 1.59 12.66
N VAL A 257 -5.35 1.08 11.73
CA VAL A 257 -5.12 1.20 10.29
C VAL A 257 -5.08 2.66 9.86
N ILE A 258 -5.94 3.51 10.42
CA ILE A 258 -5.98 4.94 10.08
C ILE A 258 -4.62 5.59 10.33
N LEU A 259 -3.97 5.26 11.45
CA LEU A 259 -2.65 5.79 11.81
C LEU A 259 -1.58 5.33 10.81
N VAL A 260 -1.67 4.08 10.37
CA VAL A 260 -0.77 3.52 9.34
C VAL A 260 -0.95 4.25 8.02
N LEU A 261 -2.20 4.43 7.57
CA LEU A 261 -2.50 5.11 6.32
C LEU A 261 -2.03 6.56 6.34
N ILE A 262 -2.13 7.25 7.48
CA ILE A 262 -1.59 8.60 7.64
C ILE A 262 -0.07 8.60 7.44
N ALA A 263 0.65 7.72 8.14
CA ALA A 263 2.10 7.63 8.05
C ALA A 263 2.58 7.22 6.64
N GLU A 264 1.94 6.21 6.06
CA GLU A 264 2.26 5.67 4.74
C GLU A 264 2.03 6.73 3.65
N ASN A 265 0.85 7.36 3.62
CA ASN A 265 0.56 8.41 2.65
C ASN A 265 1.45 9.64 2.84
N ALA A 266 1.78 10.03 4.08
CA ALA A 266 2.70 11.13 4.32
C ALA A 266 4.09 10.82 3.75
N GLY A 267 4.58 9.59 3.97
CA GLY A 267 5.82 9.09 3.41
C GLY A 267 5.82 9.11 1.88
N HIS A 268 4.75 8.64 1.26
CA HIS A 268 4.59 8.61 -0.20
C HIS A 268 4.54 10.03 -0.81
N VAL A 269 3.82 10.96 -0.19
CA VAL A 269 3.82 12.37 -0.62
C VAL A 269 5.22 12.97 -0.54
N LYS A 270 5.95 12.73 0.57
CA LYS A 270 7.34 13.19 0.75
C LYS A 270 8.29 12.57 -0.28
N ALA A 271 8.12 11.28 -0.61
CA ALA A 271 8.91 10.60 -1.64
C ALA A 271 8.67 11.20 -3.04
N VAL A 272 7.41 11.45 -3.40
CA VAL A 272 7.06 12.10 -4.68
C VAL A 272 7.56 13.55 -4.71
N ALA A 273 7.49 14.28 -3.60
CA ALA A 273 8.03 15.64 -3.49
C ALA A 273 9.54 15.67 -3.77
N ALA A 274 10.30 14.74 -3.17
CA ALA A 274 11.73 14.60 -3.38
C ALA A 274 12.08 14.25 -4.84
N MET A 275 11.31 13.37 -5.49
CA MET A 275 11.54 12.96 -6.88
C MET A 275 11.19 14.05 -7.90
N THR A 276 10.12 14.80 -7.64
CA THR A 276 9.62 15.85 -8.55
C THR A 276 10.27 17.21 -8.32
N GLY A 277 10.99 17.39 -7.20
CA GLY A 277 11.57 18.67 -6.79
C GLY A 277 10.53 19.73 -6.42
N ARG A 278 9.29 19.33 -6.14
CA ARG A 278 8.17 20.24 -5.82
C ARG A 278 7.82 20.14 -4.34
N ASN A 279 7.50 21.28 -3.72
CA ASN A 279 6.88 21.27 -2.40
C ASN A 279 5.41 20.81 -2.54
N LEU A 280 5.11 19.66 -1.93
CA LEU A 280 3.79 19.03 -1.92
C LEU A 280 3.16 19.01 -0.51
N ASP A 281 3.68 19.80 0.43
CA ASP A 281 3.18 19.83 1.82
C ASP A 281 1.70 20.23 1.86
N ARG A 282 1.29 21.15 0.98
CA ARG A 282 -0.11 21.59 0.83
C ARG A 282 -1.00 20.57 0.12
N ASP A 283 -0.42 19.61 -0.57
CA ASP A 283 -1.14 18.53 -1.25
C ASP A 283 -1.32 17.31 -0.32
N MET A 284 -0.64 17.27 0.83
CA MET A 284 -0.78 16.19 1.82
C MET A 284 -2.22 16.05 2.34
N GLY A 285 -2.89 17.16 2.67
CA GLY A 285 -4.29 17.14 3.10
C GLY A 285 -5.22 16.61 2.01
N ARG A 286 -5.02 17.04 0.76
CA ARG A 286 -5.72 16.51 -0.43
C ARG A 286 -5.42 15.04 -0.70
N ALA A 287 -4.21 14.59 -0.45
CA ALA A 287 -3.82 13.20 -0.61
C ALA A 287 -4.57 12.30 0.40
N PHE A 288 -4.60 12.68 1.67
CA PHE A 288 -5.37 11.96 2.69
C PHE A 288 -6.87 12.01 2.41
N LEU A 289 -7.39 13.15 1.96
CA LEU A 289 -8.79 13.27 1.55
C LEU A 289 -9.11 12.34 0.37
N GLY A 290 -8.25 12.33 -0.64
CA GLY A 290 -8.42 11.50 -1.83
C GLY A 290 -8.36 10.01 -1.52
N ASP A 291 -7.40 9.58 -0.71
CA ASP A 291 -7.29 8.17 -0.29
C ASP A 291 -8.42 7.76 0.66
N GLY A 292 -8.81 8.62 1.58
CA GLY A 292 -9.95 8.39 2.45
C GLY A 292 -11.24 8.19 1.67
N LEU A 293 -11.53 9.07 0.70
CA LEU A 293 -12.73 8.94 -0.14
C LEU A 293 -12.66 7.76 -1.11
N ALA A 294 -11.47 7.44 -1.65
CA ALA A 294 -11.29 6.22 -2.44
C ALA A 294 -11.56 4.95 -1.61
N THR A 295 -11.08 4.93 -0.36
CA THR A 295 -11.35 3.87 0.61
C THR A 295 -12.84 3.77 0.94
N VAL A 296 -13.54 4.90 1.09
CA VAL A 296 -15.01 4.91 1.26
C VAL A 296 -15.71 4.29 0.06
N LEU A 297 -15.34 4.66 -1.16
CA LEU A 297 -15.93 4.11 -2.38
C LEU A 297 -15.69 2.60 -2.48
N ALA A 298 -14.46 2.15 -2.22
CA ALA A 298 -14.12 0.73 -2.23
C ALA A 298 -14.94 -0.05 -1.18
N GLY A 299 -14.92 0.39 0.08
CA GLY A 299 -15.69 -0.26 1.15
C GLY A 299 -17.20 -0.25 0.90
N SER A 300 -17.74 0.78 0.22
CA SER A 300 -19.17 0.87 -0.06
C SER A 300 -19.65 -0.11 -1.12
N GLY A 301 -18.76 -0.61 -1.97
CA GLY A 301 -19.10 -1.50 -3.08
C GLY A 301 -18.45 -2.88 -3.05
N GLY A 302 -17.76 -3.25 -1.97
CA GLY A 302 -17.16 -4.59 -1.85
C GLY A 302 -15.67 -4.69 -2.22
N GLY A 303 -15.00 -3.55 -2.43
CA GLY A 303 -13.56 -3.48 -2.66
C GLY A 303 -12.74 -3.40 -1.38
N SER A 304 -11.45 -3.70 -1.49
CA SER A 304 -10.50 -3.58 -0.38
C SER A 304 -10.18 -2.11 -0.05
N GLY A 305 -9.87 -1.81 1.21
CA GLY A 305 -9.41 -0.46 1.60
C GLY A 305 -8.13 -0.06 0.86
N THR A 306 -8.00 1.23 0.53
CA THR A 306 -6.94 1.70 -0.38
C THR A 306 -5.79 2.38 0.37
N THR A 307 -4.66 2.52 -0.33
CA THR A 307 -3.55 3.41 0.01
C THR A 307 -2.79 3.76 -1.27
N THR A 308 -1.96 4.79 -1.22
CA THR A 308 -1.05 5.11 -2.33
C THR A 308 0.07 4.07 -2.46
N TYR A 309 0.47 3.70 -3.68
CA TYR A 309 1.41 2.59 -3.90
C TYR A 309 2.88 3.00 -4.08
N ALA A 310 3.74 2.44 -3.23
CA ALA A 310 5.18 2.58 -3.29
C ALA A 310 5.78 1.98 -4.57
N GLU A 311 5.18 0.90 -5.10
CA GLU A 311 5.59 0.23 -6.34
C GLU A 311 5.49 1.18 -7.53
N ASN A 312 4.39 1.93 -7.63
CA ASN A 312 4.16 2.90 -8.69
C ASN A 312 5.11 4.09 -8.56
N ILE A 313 5.39 4.56 -7.33
CA ILE A 313 6.45 5.54 -7.05
C ILE A 313 7.81 4.99 -7.51
N GLY A 314 8.03 3.70 -7.31
CA GLY A 314 9.21 3.01 -7.80
C GLY A 314 9.33 3.01 -9.33
N VAL A 315 8.24 2.77 -10.05
CA VAL A 315 8.22 2.80 -11.53
C VAL A 315 8.51 4.19 -12.06
N MET A 316 7.86 5.22 -11.51
CA MET A 316 8.06 6.60 -11.96
C MET A 316 9.50 7.07 -11.67
N ALA A 317 10.09 6.67 -10.53
CA ALA A 317 11.49 6.96 -10.21
C ALA A 317 12.47 6.36 -11.22
N ALA A 318 12.20 5.14 -11.71
CA ALA A 318 13.04 4.46 -12.68
C ALA A 318 12.89 5.02 -14.10
N THR A 319 11.65 5.38 -14.48
CA THR A 319 11.34 5.89 -15.83
C THR A 319 11.58 7.39 -15.97
N ARG A 320 11.65 8.13 -14.86
CA ARG A 320 11.65 9.61 -14.83
C ARG A 320 10.43 10.23 -15.53
N VAL A 321 9.33 9.48 -15.58
CA VAL A 321 8.04 9.95 -16.10
C VAL A 321 7.09 10.14 -14.93
N TYR A 322 6.89 11.38 -14.50
CA TYR A 322 6.03 11.74 -13.35
C TYR A 322 4.65 12.24 -13.79
N SER A 323 4.31 12.07 -15.08
CA SER A 323 3.07 12.53 -15.69
C SER A 323 1.83 11.93 -15.03
N THR A 324 0.90 12.78 -14.56
CA THR A 324 -0.40 12.30 -14.06
C THR A 324 -1.28 11.71 -15.16
N ALA A 325 -1.06 12.06 -16.43
CA ALA A 325 -1.78 11.48 -17.56
C ALA A 325 -1.61 9.95 -17.64
N ALA A 326 -0.42 9.44 -17.28
CA ALA A 326 -0.19 7.99 -17.23
C ALA A 326 -1.03 7.32 -16.13
N TYR A 327 -1.26 7.99 -15.01
CA TYR A 327 -2.11 7.48 -13.93
C TYR A 327 -3.61 7.54 -14.26
N TRP A 328 -4.04 8.50 -15.07
CA TRP A 328 -5.39 8.48 -15.67
C TRP A 328 -5.59 7.27 -16.56
N VAL A 329 -4.62 6.96 -17.42
CA VAL A 329 -4.65 5.73 -18.22
C VAL A 329 -4.70 4.50 -17.32
N ALA A 330 -3.85 4.45 -16.28
CA ALA A 330 -3.81 3.32 -15.36
C ALA A 330 -5.14 3.11 -14.64
N GLY A 331 -5.76 4.19 -14.13
CA GLY A 331 -7.06 4.14 -13.47
C GLY A 331 -8.18 3.67 -14.41
N VAL A 332 -8.22 4.19 -15.64
CA VAL A 332 -9.21 3.73 -16.66
C VAL A 332 -8.98 2.27 -17.02
N ALA A 333 -7.73 1.86 -17.25
CA ALA A 333 -7.40 0.47 -17.55
C ALA A 333 -7.78 -0.49 -16.40
N ALA A 334 -7.55 -0.09 -15.15
CA ALA A 334 -7.98 -0.84 -13.98
C ALA A 334 -9.52 -0.96 -13.90
N VAL A 335 -10.26 0.11 -14.18
CA VAL A 335 -11.73 0.06 -14.28
C VAL A 335 -12.16 -0.93 -15.35
N LEU A 336 -11.59 -0.85 -16.55
CA LEU A 336 -11.94 -1.75 -17.66
C LEU A 336 -11.61 -3.22 -17.36
N LEU A 337 -10.48 -3.49 -16.69
CA LEU A 337 -10.12 -4.84 -16.23
C LEU A 337 -11.04 -5.32 -15.10
N GLY A 338 -11.46 -4.43 -14.21
CA GLY A 338 -12.46 -4.73 -13.18
C GLY A 338 -13.83 -5.08 -13.75
N LEU A 339 -14.16 -4.57 -14.95
CA LEU A 339 -15.35 -4.97 -15.73
C LEU A 339 -15.16 -6.30 -16.50
N SER A 340 -14.13 -7.09 -16.17
CA SER A 340 -13.86 -8.39 -16.78
C SER A 340 -13.93 -9.50 -15.72
N PRO A 341 -15.07 -10.22 -15.60
CA PRO A 341 -15.17 -11.39 -14.73
C PRO A 341 -14.11 -12.46 -15.04
N LYS A 342 -13.76 -12.64 -16.33
CA LYS A 342 -12.68 -13.52 -16.78
C LYS A 342 -11.36 -13.22 -16.09
N PHE A 343 -11.04 -11.93 -15.99
CA PHE A 343 -9.82 -11.48 -15.34
C PHE A 343 -9.87 -11.75 -13.84
N GLY A 344 -10.99 -11.46 -13.17
CA GLY A 344 -11.18 -11.81 -11.76
C GLY A 344 -11.03 -13.32 -11.51
N ALA A 345 -11.63 -14.16 -12.36
CA ALA A 345 -11.52 -15.61 -12.27
C ALA A 345 -10.08 -16.12 -12.50
N LEU A 346 -9.30 -15.46 -13.38
CA LEU A 346 -7.89 -15.79 -13.58
C LEU A 346 -7.09 -15.59 -12.28
N ILE A 347 -7.33 -14.48 -11.58
CA ILE A 347 -6.68 -14.20 -10.30
C ILE A 347 -7.02 -15.27 -9.24
N LEU A 348 -8.26 -15.76 -9.23
CA LEU A 348 -8.70 -16.81 -8.31
C LEU A 348 -8.05 -18.18 -8.58
N THR A 349 -7.40 -18.37 -9.73
CA THR A 349 -6.62 -19.60 -9.99
C THR A 349 -5.26 -19.62 -9.30
N VAL A 350 -4.82 -18.51 -8.69
CA VAL A 350 -3.51 -18.42 -8.04
C VAL A 350 -3.47 -19.32 -6.80
N PRO A 351 -2.61 -20.35 -6.76
CA PRO A 351 -2.57 -21.31 -5.65
C PRO A 351 -2.04 -20.72 -4.35
N ALA A 352 -2.40 -21.38 -3.25
CA ALA A 352 -2.01 -21.01 -1.90
C ALA A 352 -0.49 -20.90 -1.71
N GLY A 353 0.30 -21.82 -2.33
CA GLY A 353 1.76 -21.77 -2.26
C GLY A 353 2.34 -20.54 -2.93
N VAL A 354 1.80 -20.14 -4.08
CA VAL A 354 2.23 -18.93 -4.80
C VAL A 354 1.98 -17.69 -3.96
N LEU A 355 0.80 -17.60 -3.34
CA LEU A 355 0.49 -16.52 -2.40
C LEU A 355 1.40 -16.55 -1.18
N GLY A 356 1.69 -17.73 -0.62
CA GLY A 356 2.62 -17.88 0.51
C GLY A 356 4.03 -17.36 0.19
N GLY A 357 4.58 -17.71 -0.98
CA GLY A 357 5.89 -17.24 -1.43
C GLY A 357 5.93 -15.73 -1.66
N ALA A 358 4.92 -15.18 -2.35
CA ALA A 358 4.83 -13.74 -2.62
C ALA A 358 4.63 -12.92 -1.33
N THR A 359 3.73 -13.37 -0.46
CA THR A 359 3.43 -12.69 0.81
C THR A 359 4.58 -12.76 1.81
N THR A 360 5.38 -13.83 1.79
CA THR A 360 6.62 -13.89 2.58
C THR A 360 7.57 -12.75 2.21
N ALA A 361 7.76 -12.49 0.90
CA ALA A 361 8.57 -11.37 0.45
C ALA A 361 7.94 -10.02 0.81
N LEU A 362 6.63 -9.84 0.57
CA LEU A 362 5.92 -8.59 0.82
C LEU A 362 5.90 -8.21 2.30
N TYR A 363 5.52 -9.13 3.20
CA TYR A 363 5.43 -8.84 4.63
C TYR A 363 6.80 -8.59 5.27
N GLY A 364 7.82 -9.35 4.84
CA GLY A 364 9.20 -9.08 5.21
C GLY A 364 9.67 -7.71 4.75
N LEU A 365 9.32 -7.30 3.53
CA LEU A 365 9.64 -5.97 3.00
C LEU A 365 8.98 -4.86 3.83
N ILE A 366 7.70 -5.00 4.19
CA ILE A 366 7.00 -4.03 5.07
C ILE A 366 7.72 -3.91 6.42
N ALA A 367 8.09 -5.05 7.02
CA ALA A 367 8.80 -5.06 8.30
C ALA A 367 10.13 -4.27 8.21
N VAL A 368 10.90 -4.50 7.14
CA VAL A 368 12.17 -3.82 6.88
C VAL A 368 11.98 -2.35 6.50
N LEU A 369 10.87 -1.96 5.85
CA LEU A 369 10.54 -0.56 5.58
C LEU A 369 10.37 0.25 6.88
N GLY A 370 9.81 -0.35 7.93
CA GLY A 370 9.76 0.28 9.25
C GLY A 370 11.18 0.59 9.79
N ALA A 371 12.12 -0.35 9.61
CA ALA A 371 13.52 -0.11 9.96
C ALA A 371 14.19 0.95 9.07
N ARG A 372 13.85 0.98 7.78
CA ARG A 372 14.33 2.00 6.85
C ARG A 372 13.90 3.41 7.27
N ILE A 373 12.67 3.58 7.76
CA ILE A 373 12.19 4.86 8.31
C ILE A 373 13.07 5.32 9.47
N TRP A 374 13.46 4.40 10.37
CA TRP A 374 14.36 4.72 11.49
C TRP A 374 15.73 5.17 11.01
N ILE A 375 16.30 4.49 10.01
CA ILE A 375 17.62 4.80 9.46
C ILE A 375 17.60 6.15 8.74
N GLU A 376 16.65 6.37 7.82
CA GLU A 376 16.57 7.59 7.03
C GLU A 376 16.26 8.82 7.90
N SER A 377 15.47 8.63 8.97
CA SER A 377 15.17 9.68 9.94
C SER A 377 16.20 9.82 11.06
N ARG A 378 17.29 9.03 11.03
CA ARG A 378 18.36 9.01 12.03
C ARG A 378 17.84 8.86 13.47
N VAL A 379 16.93 7.92 13.68
CA VAL A 379 16.37 7.64 15.01
C VAL A 379 17.49 7.13 15.93
N ASP A 380 17.69 7.81 17.06
CA ASP A 380 18.68 7.42 18.06
C ASP A 380 18.11 6.35 19.01
N PHE A 381 18.53 5.10 18.84
CA PHE A 381 18.17 3.99 19.73
C PHE A 381 19.02 3.84 21.00
N HIS A 382 19.99 4.73 21.23
CA HIS A 382 20.62 4.83 22.56
C HIS A 382 19.75 5.64 23.52
N ASP A 383 18.81 6.45 23.00
CA ASP A 383 17.74 7.01 23.81
C ASP A 383 16.82 5.87 24.30
N PRO A 384 16.74 5.61 25.62
CA PRO A 384 15.90 4.53 26.16
C PRO A 384 14.43 4.67 25.79
N VAL A 385 13.93 5.90 25.60
CA VAL A 385 12.55 6.15 25.18
C VAL A 385 12.31 5.56 23.79
N ASN A 386 13.23 5.81 22.85
CA ASN A 386 13.10 5.33 21.49
C ASN A 386 13.24 3.80 21.43
N LEU A 387 14.23 3.26 22.15
CA LEU A 387 14.50 1.82 22.20
C LEU A 387 13.31 1.04 22.77
N MET A 388 12.79 1.45 23.93
CA MET A 388 11.69 0.76 24.59
C MET A 388 10.38 0.89 23.80
N THR A 389 10.14 2.04 23.18
CA THR A 389 8.99 2.25 22.28
C THR A 389 8.96 1.21 21.16
N ALA A 390 10.08 1.06 20.44
CA ALA A 390 10.16 0.11 19.34
C ALA A 390 10.12 -1.33 19.84
N ALA A 391 10.93 -1.69 20.84
CA ALA A 391 11.04 -3.07 21.33
C ALA A 391 9.70 -3.66 21.79
N VAL A 392 8.94 -2.92 22.60
CA VAL A 392 7.65 -3.39 23.11
C VAL A 392 6.62 -3.49 21.99
N ALA A 393 6.51 -2.46 21.13
CA ALA A 393 5.55 -2.46 20.03
C ALA A 393 5.79 -3.62 19.05
N LEU A 394 7.06 -3.92 18.72
CA LEU A 394 7.42 -5.04 17.86
C LEU A 394 7.00 -6.38 18.44
N ILE A 395 7.27 -6.66 19.72
CA ILE A 395 6.91 -7.94 20.34
C ILE A 395 5.40 -8.10 20.47
N VAL A 396 4.70 -7.06 20.95
CA VAL A 396 3.23 -7.08 21.08
C VAL A 396 2.56 -7.33 19.73
N GLY A 397 3.07 -6.71 18.67
CA GLY A 397 2.58 -6.92 17.31
C GLY A 397 2.94 -8.29 16.75
N ALA A 398 4.23 -8.67 16.75
CA ALA A 398 4.70 -9.91 16.15
C ALA A 398 4.11 -11.16 16.83
N ALA A 399 4.01 -11.15 18.16
CA ALA A 399 3.42 -12.25 18.93
C ALA A 399 1.87 -12.22 18.94
N ASN A 400 1.27 -11.22 18.28
CA ASN A 400 -0.16 -11.02 18.21
C ASN A 400 -0.86 -11.05 19.59
N TYR A 401 -0.37 -10.26 20.55
CA TYR A 401 -1.01 -10.19 21.87
C TYR A 401 -2.47 -9.80 21.71
N THR A 402 -3.35 -10.49 22.45
CA THR A 402 -4.79 -10.24 22.41
C THR A 402 -5.28 -9.80 23.77
N LEU A 403 -6.11 -8.75 23.79
CA LEU A 403 -6.81 -8.29 24.97
C LEU A 403 -8.30 -8.33 24.67
N THR A 404 -9.06 -9.05 25.49
CA THR A 404 -10.51 -9.10 25.42
C THR A 404 -11.10 -8.27 26.56
N ALA A 405 -12.05 -7.40 26.23
CA ALA A 405 -12.78 -6.56 27.18
C ALA A 405 -14.26 -6.58 26.80
N GLY A 406 -15.04 -7.46 27.46
CA GLY A 406 -16.40 -7.78 27.04
C GLY A 406 -16.41 -8.37 25.62
N ASP A 407 -17.26 -7.82 24.75
CA ASP A 407 -17.38 -8.25 23.34
C ASP A 407 -16.30 -7.65 22.42
N LEU A 408 -15.43 -6.77 22.94
CA LEU A 408 -14.34 -6.17 22.19
C LEU A 408 -13.07 -6.99 22.34
N SER A 409 -12.41 -7.28 21.21
CA SER A 409 -11.11 -7.93 21.17
C SER A 409 -10.13 -7.05 20.41
N PHE A 410 -9.01 -6.73 21.06
CA PHE A 410 -7.90 -5.96 20.50
C PHE A 410 -6.76 -6.92 20.16
N ASN A 411 -6.34 -6.93 18.89
CA ASN A 411 -5.26 -7.78 18.41
C ASN A 411 -3.88 -7.12 18.58
N GLY A 412 -2.82 -7.83 18.18
CA GLY A 412 -1.45 -7.36 18.36
C GLY A 412 -1.13 -6.08 17.60
N ILE A 413 -1.78 -5.82 16.46
CA ILE A 413 -1.61 -4.57 15.73
C ILE A 413 -2.18 -3.40 16.54
N ALA A 414 -3.39 -3.56 17.07
CA ALA A 414 -4.04 -2.53 17.87
C ALA A 414 -3.25 -2.26 19.17
N LEU A 415 -2.92 -3.31 19.91
CA LEU A 415 -2.18 -3.20 21.16
C LEU A 415 -0.75 -2.71 20.93
N GLY A 416 -0.07 -3.17 19.86
CA GLY A 416 1.29 -2.75 19.53
C GLY A 416 1.36 -1.28 19.12
N THR A 417 0.35 -0.82 18.36
CA THR A 417 0.21 0.60 17.98
C THR A 417 -0.06 1.47 19.20
N ALA A 418 -0.99 1.05 20.07
CA ALA A 418 -1.26 1.74 21.32
C ALA A 418 -0.03 1.79 22.23
N ALA A 419 0.70 0.67 22.35
CA ALA A 419 1.94 0.60 23.10
C ALA A 419 2.98 1.59 22.55
N ALA A 420 3.20 1.64 21.23
CA ALA A 420 4.13 2.58 20.62
C ALA A 420 3.79 4.04 20.98
N LEU A 421 2.52 4.43 20.89
CA LEU A 421 2.08 5.78 21.21
C LEU A 421 2.21 6.10 22.70
N VAL A 422 1.66 5.23 23.57
CA VAL A 422 1.59 5.46 25.01
C VAL A 422 2.99 5.46 25.62
N ILE A 423 3.84 4.49 25.24
CA ILE A 423 5.21 4.38 25.76
C ILE A 423 6.02 5.60 25.34
N TYR A 424 6.00 5.97 24.06
CA TYR A 424 6.78 7.10 23.58
C TYR A 424 6.39 8.39 24.30
N HIS A 425 5.10 8.76 24.26
CA HIS A 425 4.63 10.02 24.82
C HIS A 425 4.73 10.04 26.34
N GLY A 426 4.39 8.93 27.00
CA GLY A 426 4.47 8.78 28.44
C GLY A 426 5.90 8.88 28.96
N MET A 427 6.83 8.11 28.38
CA MET A 427 8.24 8.17 28.77
C MET A 427 8.86 9.52 28.44
N ARG A 428 8.52 10.15 27.31
CA ARG A 428 9.04 11.49 26.96
C ARG A 428 8.53 12.56 27.92
N LEU A 429 7.27 12.48 28.35
CA LEU A 429 6.72 13.36 29.37
C LEU A 429 7.46 13.21 30.70
N ILE A 430 7.64 11.97 31.17
CA ILE A 430 8.39 11.68 32.41
C ILE A 430 9.84 12.16 32.31
N ALA A 431 10.52 11.90 31.21
CA ALA A 431 11.91 12.31 31.01
C ALA A 431 12.08 13.83 30.98
N ARG A 432 11.10 14.57 30.45
CA ARG A 432 11.07 16.03 30.51
C ARG A 432 10.86 16.52 31.94
N LEU A 433 9.89 15.97 32.66
CA LEU A 433 9.60 16.34 34.04
C LEU A 433 10.75 16.03 35.00
N ARG A 434 11.55 14.99 34.71
CA ARG A 434 12.71 14.59 35.52
C ARG A 434 14.03 15.19 35.05
N GLY A 435 14.06 15.92 33.93
CA GLY A 435 15.30 16.46 33.35
C GLY A 435 16.26 15.39 32.80
N THR A 436 15.78 14.17 32.55
CA THR A 436 16.59 13.03 32.04
C THR A 436 16.54 12.91 30.52
N THR A 437 16.10 13.96 29.81
CA THR A 437 16.03 13.94 28.36
C THR A 437 17.44 13.82 27.77
N PRO A 438 17.74 12.80 26.96
CA PRO A 438 19.08 12.64 26.39
C PRO A 438 19.44 13.86 25.55
N GLN A 439 20.66 14.39 25.73
CA GLN A 439 21.17 15.45 24.86
C GLN A 439 21.42 14.88 23.45
N PRO A 440 21.10 15.62 22.39
CA PRO A 440 21.43 15.19 21.03
C PRO A 440 22.94 14.95 20.94
N ARG A 441 23.34 13.77 20.49
CA ARG A 441 24.77 13.51 20.22
C ARG A 441 25.24 14.45 19.13
N GLN A 442 26.33 15.17 19.40
CA GLN A 442 27.08 15.88 18.37
C GLN A 442 27.56 14.84 17.35
N ALA A 443 27.38 15.13 16.06
CA ALA A 443 27.91 14.26 15.01
C ALA A 443 29.43 14.11 15.19
N PRO A 444 30.01 12.93 14.92
CA PRO A 444 31.46 12.80 14.87
C PRO A 444 32.02 13.87 13.93
N GLU A 445 33.04 14.61 14.37
CA GLU A 445 33.77 15.49 13.46
C GLU A 445 34.25 14.67 12.26
N PRO A 446 34.15 15.18 11.02
CA PRO A 446 34.71 14.47 9.89
C PRO A 446 36.20 14.30 10.14
N GLU A 447 36.66 13.05 10.17
CA GLU A 447 38.09 12.74 10.19
C GLU A 447 38.75 13.42 8.98
N LEU A 448 39.66 14.35 9.27
CA LEU A 448 40.39 15.18 8.29
C LEU A 448 41.36 14.36 7.44
#